data_AF-A0A959B5P9-F1
#
_entry.id   AF-A0A959B5P9-F1
#
_cell.length_a   1.000
_cell.length_b   1.000
_cell.length_c   1.000
_cell.angle_alpha   90.00
_cell.angle_beta   90.00
_cell.angle_gamma   90.00
#
_symmetry.space_group_name_H-M   'P 1'
#
loop_
_entity.id
_entity.type
_entity.pdbx_description
1 polymer ?
#
loop_
_entity_poly.entity_id
_entity_poly.type
_entity_poly.pdbx_seq_one_letter_code
_entity_poly.pdbx_strand_id
1 'polypeptide(L)'
;MKHSIVLVPFPFDDLTGTKVRPAVCLTEEISGYNHVIIAFITSNTLKASEKSDLILDIKDPEFYKTGLKVTSAIRLHRLVTLPSRIILRKLGDLPSPYKSRLELKLKTLFGL
;
A
#
# COMPACT_ATOMS: atom_id res chain seq x y z
N MET A 1 -4.38 11.51 -4.22
CA MET A 1 -4.42 10.27 -3.42
C MET A 1 -3.16 9.44 -3.53
N LYS A 2 -2.37 9.56 -4.60
CA LYS A 2 -1.14 8.76 -4.77
C LYS A 2 -0.22 8.93 -3.56
N HIS A 3 0.34 7.82 -3.09
CA HIS A 3 1.17 7.70 -1.89
C HIS A 3 0.45 7.85 -0.54
N SER A 4 -0.86 8.07 -0.51
CA SER A 4 -1.59 8.05 0.76
C SER A 4 -1.72 6.61 1.28
N ILE A 5 -1.57 6.46 2.60
CA ILE A 5 -1.81 5.20 3.30
C ILE A 5 -3.23 5.25 3.84
N VAL A 6 -4.03 4.26 3.46
CA VAL A 6 -5.47 4.21 3.70
C VAL A 6 -5.88 2.91 4.35
N LEU A 7 -7.03 2.91 5.02
CA LEU A 7 -7.65 1.72 5.58
C LEU A 7 -8.81 1.30 4.66
N VAL A 8 -8.76 0.05 4.17
CA VAL A 8 -9.72 -0.49 3.20
C VAL A 8 -10.13 -1.93 3.57
N PRO A 9 -11.35 -2.37 3.26
CA PRO A 9 -11.69 -3.79 3.22
C PRO A 9 -10.92 -4.44 2.07
N PHE A 10 -9.86 -5.17 2.39
CA PHE A 10 -9.01 -5.85 1.40
C PHE A 10 -9.41 -7.33 1.29
N PRO A 11 -9.60 -7.88 0.08
CA PRO A 11 -10.02 -9.26 -0.09
C PRO A 11 -8.95 -10.26 0.37
N PHE A 12 -9.41 -11.42 0.84
CA PHE A 12 -8.53 -12.59 0.95
C PHE A 12 -8.13 -13.10 -0.44
N ASP A 13 -7.03 -13.86 -0.52
CA ASP A 13 -6.52 -14.37 -1.81
C ASP A 13 -7.49 -15.35 -2.48
N ASP A 14 -8.30 -16.04 -1.70
CA ASP A 14 -9.36 -16.95 -2.14
C ASP A 14 -10.70 -16.24 -2.41
N LEU A 15 -10.74 -14.90 -2.27
CA LEU A 15 -11.91 -14.05 -2.43
C LEU A 15 -13.10 -14.41 -1.52
N THR A 16 -12.91 -15.25 -0.49
CA THR A 16 -13.99 -15.73 0.40
C THR A 16 -14.53 -14.65 1.34
N GLY A 17 -13.81 -13.54 1.46
CA GLY A 17 -14.19 -12.43 2.32
C GLY A 17 -13.17 -11.30 2.26
N THR A 18 -13.38 -10.31 3.13
CA THR A 18 -12.46 -9.18 3.26
C THR A 18 -12.02 -9.02 4.70
N LYS A 19 -10.84 -8.42 4.88
CA LYS A 19 -10.39 -7.93 6.18
C LYS A 19 -9.99 -6.48 6.02
N VAL A 20 -10.34 -5.67 7.00
CA VAL A 20 -9.91 -4.27 7.04
C VAL A 20 -8.41 -4.22 7.28
N ARG A 21 -7.66 -3.67 6.32
CA ARG A 21 -6.20 -3.62 6.37
C ARG A 21 -5.66 -2.30 5.80
N PRO A 22 -4.47 -1.86 6.23
CA PRO A 22 -3.80 -0.75 5.59
C PRO A 22 -3.39 -1.10 4.16
N ALA A 23 -3.42 -0.10 3.28
CA ALA A 23 -2.95 -0.17 1.92
C ALA A 23 -2.33 1.18 1.50
N VAL A 24 -1.44 1.17 0.51
CA VAL A 24 -0.91 2.39 -0.12
C VAL A 24 -1.57 2.62 -1.46
N CYS A 25 -2.02 3.83 -1.74
CA CYS A 25 -2.53 4.23 -3.05
C CYS A 25 -1.38 4.42 -4.03
N LEU A 26 -1.39 3.68 -5.14
CA LEU A 26 -0.37 3.74 -6.19
C LEU A 26 -0.69 4.75 -7.29
N THR A 27 -1.95 5.15 -7.42
CA THR A 27 -2.41 6.12 -8.41
C THR A 27 -3.10 7.31 -7.75
N GLU A 28 -3.21 8.39 -8.51
CA GLU A 28 -4.31 9.31 -8.31
C GLU A 28 -5.65 8.63 -8.60
N GLU A 29 -6.75 9.29 -8.25
CA GLU A 29 -8.06 8.80 -8.65
C GLU A 29 -8.14 8.79 -10.18
N ILE A 30 -8.50 7.64 -10.74
CA ILE A 30 -8.65 7.47 -12.19
C ILE A 30 -9.96 8.15 -12.58
N SER A 31 -9.82 9.33 -13.20
CA SER A 31 -10.93 10.18 -13.64
C SER A 31 -11.96 9.40 -14.47
N GLY A 32 -13.24 9.71 -14.25
CA GLY A 32 -14.37 9.08 -14.93
C GLY A 32 -14.90 7.81 -14.25
N TYR A 33 -14.09 7.14 -13.43
CA TYR A 33 -14.49 5.91 -12.74
C TYR A 33 -14.50 6.05 -11.22
N ASN A 34 -13.83 7.05 -10.65
CA ASN A 34 -13.65 7.19 -9.20
C ASN A 34 -12.99 5.95 -8.57
N HIS A 35 -11.98 5.40 -9.25
CA HIS A 35 -11.23 4.22 -8.80
C HIS A 35 -9.78 4.58 -8.47
N VAL A 36 -9.18 3.78 -7.60
CA VAL A 36 -7.76 3.89 -7.26
C VAL A 36 -7.14 2.49 -7.27
N ILE A 37 -5.89 2.41 -7.73
CA ILE A 37 -5.08 1.20 -7.60
C ILE A 37 -4.33 1.30 -6.28
N ILE A 38 -4.43 0.25 -5.47
CA ILE A 38 -3.79 0.16 -4.16
C ILE A 38 -2.89 -1.07 -4.07
N ALA A 39 -1.86 -1.01 -3.22
CA ALA A 39 -1.07 -2.16 -2.81
C ALA A 39 -1.25 -2.46 -1.32
N PHE A 40 -1.32 -3.75 -1.00
CA PHE A 40 -1.53 -4.24 0.35
C PHE A 40 -0.34 -3.95 1.30
N ILE A 41 -0.62 -3.63 2.58
CA ILE A 41 0.38 -3.49 3.65
C ILE A 41 0.17 -4.55 4.74
N THR A 42 1.24 -5.25 5.13
CA THR A 42 1.24 -6.25 6.22
C THR A 42 2.19 -5.86 7.35
N SER A 43 1.81 -6.10 8.60
CA SER A 43 2.75 -6.04 9.74
C SER A 43 3.62 -7.30 9.87
N ASN A 44 3.24 -8.40 9.22
CA ASN A 44 4.07 -9.60 9.16
C ASN A 44 5.11 -9.45 8.04
N THR A 45 6.25 -8.85 8.39
CA THR A 45 7.36 -8.60 7.46
C THR A 45 8.14 -9.86 7.11
N LEU A 46 8.08 -10.93 7.92
CA LEU A 46 8.71 -12.22 7.60
C LEU A 46 8.11 -12.85 6.32
N LYS A 47 6.87 -12.50 5.99
CA LYS A 47 6.19 -12.94 4.76
C LYS A 47 6.49 -12.04 3.54
N ALA A 48 7.30 -11.00 3.71
CA ALA A 48 7.66 -10.07 2.63
C ALA A 48 9.02 -10.48 2.04
N SER A 49 9.02 -11.51 1.21
CA SER A 49 10.21 -12.10 0.59
C SER A 49 10.41 -11.69 -0.86
N GLU A 50 9.42 -11.03 -1.48
CA GLU A 50 9.51 -10.68 -2.90
C GLU A 50 10.44 -9.50 -3.12
N LYS A 51 11.16 -9.50 -4.26
CA LYS A 51 12.05 -8.38 -4.63
C LYS A 51 11.31 -7.05 -4.74
N SER A 52 10.02 -7.09 -5.09
CA SER A 52 9.13 -5.93 -5.17
C SER A 52 8.65 -5.43 -3.81
N ASP A 53 8.83 -6.19 -2.72
CA ASP A 53 8.31 -5.79 -1.41
C ASP A 53 9.15 -4.65 -0.81
N LEU A 54 8.49 -3.70 -0.15
CA LEU A 54 9.13 -2.54 0.47
C LEU A 54 8.86 -2.52 1.98
N ILE A 55 9.92 -2.63 2.77
CA ILE A 55 9.84 -2.53 4.23
C ILE A 55 9.74 -1.06 4.65
N LEU A 56 8.76 -0.75 5.49
CA LEU A 56 8.60 0.51 6.22
C LEU A 56 9.04 0.27 7.67
N ASP A 57 10.23 0.74 8.02
CA ASP A 57 10.81 0.52 9.34
C ASP A 57 10.31 1.56 10.35
N ILE A 58 9.79 1.12 11.50
CA ILE A 58 9.38 2.01 12.60
C ILE A 58 10.51 2.88 13.13
N LYS A 59 11.77 2.47 12.94
CA LYS A 59 12.96 3.23 13.32
C LYS A 59 13.24 4.42 12.39
N ASP A 60 12.57 4.51 11.25
CA ASP A 60 12.71 5.64 10.35
C ASP A 60 12.13 6.92 11.00
N PRO A 61 12.88 8.04 11.05
CA PRO A 61 12.41 9.28 11.66
C PRO A 61 11.12 9.83 11.05
N GLU A 62 10.82 9.52 9.79
CA GLU A 62 9.60 9.93 9.10
C GLU A 62 8.48 8.89 9.17
N PHE A 63 8.69 7.74 9.82
CA PHE A 63 7.71 6.65 9.91
C PHE A 63 6.36 7.12 10.46
N TYR A 64 6.35 8.05 11.41
CA TYR A 64 5.12 8.57 12.02
C TYR A 64 4.15 9.17 10.99
N LYS A 65 4.66 9.69 9.85
CA LYS A 65 3.83 10.24 8.76
C LYS A 65 2.94 9.19 8.10
N THR A 66 3.31 7.91 8.21
CA THR A 66 2.54 6.80 7.63
C THR A 66 1.21 6.54 8.34
N GLY A 67 1.11 6.90 9.63
CA GLY A 67 0.00 6.52 10.51
C GLY A 67 -0.03 5.03 10.88
N LEU A 68 0.97 4.24 10.47
CA LEU A 68 1.13 2.85 10.89
C LEU A 68 1.70 2.80 12.32
N LYS A 69 1.42 1.71 13.03
CA LYS A 69 1.83 1.55 14.45
C LYS A 69 3.08 0.69 14.65
N VAL A 70 3.44 -0.11 13.65
CA VAL A 70 4.51 -1.10 13.72
C VAL A 70 5.21 -1.21 12.37
N THR A 71 6.47 -1.64 12.37
CA THR A 71 7.20 -2.00 11.16
C THR A 71 6.33 -2.88 10.27
N SER A 72 6.22 -2.51 9.00
CA SER A 72 5.30 -3.10 8.05
C SER A 72 5.95 -3.26 6.68
N ALA A 73 5.34 -4.03 5.79
CA ALA A 73 5.80 -4.23 4.43
C ALA A 73 4.68 -3.92 3.43
N ILE A 74 4.97 -3.12 2.41
CA ILE A 74 4.15 -2.94 1.22
C ILE A 74 4.42 -4.13 0.29
N ARG A 75 3.37 -4.88 -0.03
CA ARG A 75 3.42 -6.04 -0.94
C ARG A 75 2.93 -5.63 -2.33
N LEU A 76 3.86 -5.23 -3.19
CA LEU A 76 3.53 -4.68 -4.51
C LEU A 76 2.93 -5.71 -5.47
N HIS A 77 3.14 -7.01 -5.26
CA HIS A 77 2.48 -8.06 -6.06
C HIS A 77 1.01 -8.30 -5.67
N ARG A 78 0.51 -7.67 -4.58
CA ARG A 78 -0.90 -7.75 -4.16
C ARG A 78 -1.60 -6.43 -4.44
N LEU A 79 -1.97 -6.23 -5.70
CA LEU A 79 -2.63 -5.03 -6.21
C LEU A 79 -4.14 -5.25 -6.36
N VAL A 80 -4.92 -4.23 -6.05
CA VAL A 80 -6.37 -4.21 -6.29
C VAL A 80 -6.77 -2.83 -6.80
N THR A 81 -7.64 -2.82 -7.82
CA THR A 81 -8.35 -1.61 -8.25
C THR A 81 -9.71 -1.59 -7.56
N LEU A 82 -10.02 -0.51 -6.85
CA LEU A 82 -11.30 -0.37 -6.14
C LEU A 82 -11.88 1.04 -6.24
N PRO A 83 -13.22 1.19 -6.11
CA PRO A 83 -13.85 2.50 -5.97
C PRO A 83 -13.32 3.26 -4.75
N SER A 84 -12.98 4.54 -4.91
CA SER A 84 -12.45 5.41 -3.86
C SER A 84 -13.40 5.49 -2.63
N ARG A 85 -14.71 5.42 -2.86
CA ARG A 85 -15.75 5.38 -1.81
C ARG A 85 -15.64 4.21 -0.81
N ILE A 86 -14.92 3.14 -1.16
CA ILE A 86 -14.73 1.97 -0.27
C ILE A 86 -13.61 2.24 0.75
N ILE A 87 -12.79 3.28 0.54
CA ILE A 87 -11.78 3.72 1.50
C ILE A 87 -12.48 4.19 2.78
N LEU A 88 -12.17 3.53 3.89
CA LEU A 88 -12.77 3.84 5.19
C LEU A 88 -12.21 5.13 5.77
N ARG A 89 -10.87 5.30 5.68
CA ARG A 89 -10.18 6.53 6.05
C ARG A 89 -8.74 6.55 5.58
N LYS A 90 -8.16 7.75 5.53
CA LYS A 90 -6.72 7.96 5.42
C LYS A 90 -6.06 7.78 6.80
N LEU A 91 -4.93 7.07 6.83
CA LEU A 91 -4.07 6.92 8.02
C LEU A 91 -2.93 7.93 8.01
N GLY A 92 -2.35 8.18 6.83
CA GLY A 92 -1.20 9.06 6.67
C GLY A 92 -0.71 9.08 5.22
N ASP A 93 0.54 9.46 5.03
CA ASP A 93 1.19 9.51 3.73
C ASP A 93 2.55 8.81 3.78
N LEU A 94 2.91 8.19 2.66
CA LEU A 94 4.21 7.56 2.51
C LEU A 94 5.31 8.65 2.49
N PRO A 95 6.35 8.56 3.35
CA PRO A 95 7.43 9.55 3.38
C PRO A 95 8.23 9.60 2.08
N SER A 96 8.88 10.73 1.81
CA SER A 96 9.58 10.98 0.54
C SER A 96 10.61 9.91 0.16
N PRO A 97 11.47 9.42 1.08
CA PRO A 97 12.46 8.38 0.76
C PRO A 97 11.84 7.07 0.27
N TYR A 98 10.63 6.75 0.73
CA TYR A 98 9.92 5.53 0.32
C TYR A 98 9.23 5.68 -1.03
N LYS A 99 8.84 6.90 -1.45
CA LYS A 99 8.17 7.12 -2.75
C LYS A 99 9.06 6.69 -3.91
N SER A 100 10.32 7.13 -3.93
CA SER A 100 11.26 6.74 -5.00
C SER A 100 11.54 5.23 -5.02
N ARG A 101 11.65 4.61 -3.83
CA ARG A 101 11.84 3.15 -3.70
C ARG A 101 10.61 2.38 -4.16
N LEU A 102 9.41 2.89 -3.87
CA LEU A 102 8.14 2.32 -4.29
C LEU A 102 8.06 2.28 -5.81
N GLU A 103 8.32 3.40 -6.48
CA GLU A 103 8.32 3.51 -7.94
C GLU A 103 9.33 2.54 -8.58
N LEU A 104 10.55 2.47 -8.05
CA LEU A 104 11.56 1.53 -8.54
C LEU A 104 11.09 0.08 -8.41
N LYS A 105 10.58 -0.30 -7.23
CA LYS A 105 10.10 -1.68 -7.00
C LYS A 105 8.85 -2.01 -7.80
N LEU A 106 8.01 -1.02 -8.10
CA LEU A 106 6.85 -1.19 -8.97
C LEU A 106 7.29 -1.46 -10.41
N LYS A 107 8.30 -0.75 -10.91
CA LYS A 107 8.93 -1.06 -12.20
C LYS A 107 9.54 -2.47 -12.23
N THR A 108 10.30 -2.84 -11.19
CA THR A 108 10.84 -4.20 -11.05
C THR A 108 9.73 -5.27 -11.10
N LEU A 109 8.60 -5.05 -10.44
CA LEU A 109 7.47 -5.98 -10.46
C LEU A 109 6.94 -6.22 -11.88
N PHE A 110 6.80 -5.15 -12.67
CA PHE A 110 6.26 -5.22 -14.03
C PHE A 110 7.31 -5.45 -15.12
N GLY A 111 8.59 -5.63 -14.76
CA GLY A 111 9.68 -5.81 -15.72
C GLY A 111 9.98 -4.57 -16.57
N LEU A 112 9.77 -3.38 -16.00
CA LEU A 112 9.96 -2.06 -16.63
C LEU A 112 11.24 -1.35 -16.16
#